data_AF-A0A973MIM3-F1
#
_entry.id   AF-A0A973MIM3-F1
#
_cell.length_a   1.000
_cell.length_b   1.000
_cell.length_c   1.000
_cell.angle_alpha   90.00
_cell.angle_beta   90.00
_cell.angle_gamma   90.00
#
_symmetry.space_group_name_H-M   'P 1'
#
loop_
_entity.id
_entity.type
_entity.pdbx_description
1 polymer ?
#
loop_
_entity_poly.entity_id
_entity_poly.type
_entity_poly.pdbx_seq_one_letter_code
_entity_poly.pdbx_strand_id
1 'polypeptide(L)'
;MTDFSLRHLIREVLDSSTLSDPHAIAAEVARRIDDADLRTALEQCLADPVREEIRKNRNGGLPTLATALPSAPRLTLHTQPDVMTEQPGGAPRPVVKAAPVRRPARSAKVAAIRESGPKWLRDRLNTGAEPREWKRIGDCTFTDLMFAAAQRRDQAARTSAAAERLEQLAELVRAHGVERVRDLPASVLAQVGGAAA
;
A
#
# COMPACT_ATOMS: atom_id res chain seq x y z
N MET A 1 -4.48 -10.29 -36.92
CA MET A 1 -4.74 -10.71 -35.53
C MET A 1 -5.30 -9.48 -34.83
N THR A 2 -6.56 -9.53 -34.43
CA THR A 2 -7.21 -8.45 -33.68
C THR A 2 -6.68 -8.45 -32.26
N ASP A 3 -6.18 -7.32 -31.78
CA ASP A 3 -5.74 -7.18 -30.40
C ASP A 3 -6.95 -7.25 -29.45
N PHE A 4 -6.95 -8.26 -28.58
CA PHE A 4 -8.00 -8.42 -27.57
C PHE A 4 -7.97 -7.25 -26.56
N SER A 5 -9.14 -6.66 -26.29
CA SER A 5 -9.30 -5.56 -25.33
C SER A 5 -10.41 -5.85 -24.33
N LEU A 6 -10.03 -6.07 -23.07
CA LEU A 6 -10.98 -6.34 -21.97
C LEU A 6 -11.99 -5.19 -21.79
N ARG A 7 -11.54 -3.95 -21.98
CA ARG A 7 -12.42 -2.77 -21.87
C ARG A 7 -13.51 -2.74 -22.93
N HIS A 8 -13.21 -3.22 -24.14
CA HIS A 8 -14.20 -3.30 -25.21
C HIS A 8 -15.25 -4.35 -24.88
N LEU A 9 -14.83 -5.54 -24.45
CA LEU A 9 -15.72 -6.62 -24.02
C LEU A 9 -16.61 -6.21 -22.84
N ILE A 10 -16.07 -5.50 -21.84
CA ILE A 10 -16.87 -4.99 -20.71
C ILE A 10 -17.97 -4.04 -21.20
N ARG A 11 -17.67 -3.13 -22.13
CA ARG A 11 -18.68 -2.22 -22.70
C ARG A 11 -19.73 -2.98 -23.48
N GLU A 12 -19.33 -3.96 -24.28
CA GLU A 12 -20.26 -4.80 -25.03
C GLU A 12 -21.22 -5.57 -24.10
N VAL A 13 -20.73 -6.10 -22.98
CA VAL A 13 -21.59 -6.75 -21.97
C VAL A 13 -22.54 -5.74 -21.30
N LEU A 14 -22.08 -4.53 -21.01
CA LEU A 14 -22.94 -3.48 -20.46
C LEU A 14 -24.02 -3.02 -21.45
N ASP A 15 -23.69 -2.94 -22.73
CA ASP A 15 -24.63 -2.52 -23.79
C ASP A 15 -25.64 -3.62 -24.12
N SER A 16 -25.27 -4.89 -23.98
CA SER A 16 -26.10 -6.06 -24.33
C SER A 16 -26.87 -6.69 -23.15
N SER A 17 -26.58 -6.30 -21.91
CA SER A 17 -27.21 -6.88 -20.71
C SER A 17 -27.93 -5.83 -19.86
N THR A 18 -28.93 -6.27 -19.10
CA THR A 18 -29.64 -5.44 -18.11
C THR A 18 -29.06 -5.59 -16.69
N LEU A 19 -27.89 -6.24 -16.58
CA LEU A 19 -27.24 -6.49 -15.30
C LEU A 19 -26.78 -5.18 -14.68
N SER A 20 -27.18 -4.93 -13.43
CA SER A 20 -26.77 -3.76 -12.66
C SER A 20 -25.73 -4.07 -11.59
N ASP A 21 -25.62 -5.34 -11.19
CA ASP A 21 -24.66 -5.78 -10.18
C ASP A 21 -23.25 -5.96 -10.79
N PRO A 22 -22.21 -5.29 -10.25
CA PRO A 22 -20.84 -5.41 -10.76
C PRO A 22 -20.30 -6.84 -10.76
N HIS A 23 -20.66 -7.66 -9.77
CA HIS A 23 -20.18 -9.05 -9.70
C HIS A 23 -20.84 -9.92 -10.78
N ALA A 24 -22.14 -9.75 -11.01
CA ALA A 24 -22.84 -10.40 -12.11
C ALA A 24 -22.26 -10.01 -13.48
N ILE A 25 -21.95 -8.73 -13.69
CA ILE A 25 -21.29 -8.25 -14.93
C ILE A 25 -19.92 -8.91 -15.09
N ALA A 26 -19.10 -8.94 -14.03
CA ALA A 26 -17.79 -9.59 -14.07
C ALA A 26 -17.88 -11.08 -14.40
N ALA A 27 -18.87 -11.80 -13.85
CA ALA A 27 -19.10 -13.21 -14.14
C ALA A 27 -19.57 -13.45 -15.59
N GLU A 28 -20.37 -12.56 -16.16
CA GLU A 28 -20.76 -12.60 -17.58
C GLU A 28 -19.56 -12.32 -18.50
N VAL A 29 -18.75 -11.30 -18.18
CA VAL A 29 -17.51 -11.01 -18.92
C VAL A 29 -16.57 -12.21 -18.88
N ALA A 30 -16.37 -12.82 -17.70
CA ALA A 30 -15.51 -14.00 -17.55
C ALA A 30 -16.00 -15.20 -18.39
N ARG A 31 -17.32 -15.38 -18.54
CA ARG A 31 -17.89 -16.43 -19.40
C ARG A 31 -17.67 -16.19 -20.90
N ARG A 32 -17.43 -14.95 -21.32
CA ARG A 32 -17.21 -14.57 -22.73
C ARG A 32 -15.74 -14.50 -23.14
N ILE A 33 -14.81 -14.65 -22.21
CA ILE A 33 -13.37 -14.64 -22.51
C ILE A 33 -12.95 -16.05 -22.93
N ASP A 34 -12.38 -16.17 -24.12
CA ASP A 34 -11.79 -17.42 -24.59
C ASP A 34 -10.48 -17.73 -23.83
N ASP A 35 -10.14 -19.03 -23.71
CA ASP A 35 -8.92 -19.48 -23.03
C ASP A 35 -7.64 -18.86 -23.62
N ALA A 36 -7.64 -18.59 -24.94
CA ALA A 36 -6.52 -17.92 -25.62
C ALA A 36 -6.33 -16.46 -25.17
N ASP A 37 -7.41 -15.77 -24.81
CA ASP A 37 -7.42 -14.36 -24.41
C ASP A 37 -7.38 -14.16 -22.89
N LEU A 38 -7.60 -15.22 -22.11
CA LEU A 38 -7.62 -15.19 -20.65
C LEU A 38 -6.34 -14.58 -20.06
N ARG A 39 -5.18 -14.94 -20.62
CA ARG A 39 -3.89 -14.39 -20.18
C ARG A 39 -3.82 -12.88 -20.38
N THR A 40 -4.20 -12.42 -21.57
CA THR A 40 -4.21 -10.99 -21.93
C THR A 40 -5.21 -10.22 -21.05
N ALA A 41 -6.38 -10.79 -20.77
CA ALA A 41 -7.37 -10.22 -19.87
C ALA A 41 -6.83 -10.05 -18.44
N LEU A 42 -6.16 -11.08 -17.90
CA LEU A 42 -5.54 -11.03 -16.57
C LEU A 42 -4.43 -9.97 -16.50
N GLU A 43 -3.58 -9.87 -17.52
CA GLU A 43 -2.54 -8.84 -17.58
C GLU A 43 -3.14 -7.42 -17.54
N GLN A 44 -4.24 -7.20 -18.28
CA GLN A 44 -4.95 -5.91 -18.28
C GLN A 44 -5.63 -5.61 -16.92
N CYS A 45 -6.25 -6.61 -16.29
CA CYS A 45 -6.94 -6.46 -15.00
C CYS A 45 -5.98 -6.22 -13.83
N LEU A 46 -4.83 -6.91 -13.82
CA LEU A 46 -3.88 -6.86 -12.72
C LEU A 46 -2.95 -5.65 -12.78
N ALA A 47 -2.83 -4.98 -13.92
CA ALA A 47 -1.91 -3.85 -14.11
C ALA A 47 -2.12 -2.71 -13.08
N ASP A 48 -3.37 -2.35 -12.80
CA ASP A 48 -3.68 -1.26 -11.87
C ASP A 48 -3.50 -1.65 -10.40
N PRO A 49 -4.02 -2.81 -9.91
CA PRO A 49 -3.73 -3.32 -8.57
C PRO A 49 -2.22 -3.48 -8.32
N VAL A 50 -1.48 -4.05 -9.26
CA VAL A 50 -0.01 -4.21 -9.15
C VAL A 50 0.68 -2.86 -9.10
N ARG A 51 0.27 -1.89 -9.93
CA ARG A 51 0.79 -0.52 -9.88
C ARG A 51 0.55 0.13 -8.53
N GLU A 52 -0.63 -0.09 -7.93
CA GLU A 52 -0.96 0.44 -6.61
C GLU A 52 -0.14 -0.23 -5.51
N GLU A 53 0.09 -1.54 -5.57
CA GLU A 53 0.98 -2.24 -4.63
C GLU A 53 2.45 -1.82 -4.78
N ILE A 54 2.94 -1.64 -6.01
CA ILE A 54 4.27 -1.06 -6.25
C ILE A 54 4.34 0.35 -5.64
N ARG A 55 3.29 1.14 -5.80
CA ARG A 55 3.22 2.48 -5.22
C ARG A 55 3.20 2.43 -3.69
N LYS A 56 2.43 1.54 -3.09
CA LYS A 56 2.40 1.31 -1.64
C LYS A 56 3.77 0.86 -1.14
N ASN A 57 4.42 -0.11 -1.77
CA ASN A 57 5.76 -0.55 -1.38
C ASN A 57 6.80 0.56 -1.51
N ARG A 58 6.72 1.38 -2.57
CA ARG A 58 7.59 2.54 -2.75
C ARG A 58 7.36 3.64 -1.71
N ASN A 59 6.13 3.79 -1.21
CA ASN A 59 5.76 4.81 -0.22
C ASN A 59 5.75 4.29 1.23
N GLY A 60 5.67 2.97 1.42
CA GLY A 60 5.47 2.28 2.70
C GLY A 60 6.76 2.00 3.47
N GLY A 61 7.91 2.32 2.89
CA GLY A 61 9.19 2.36 3.61
C GLY A 61 9.31 3.52 4.61
N LEU A 62 8.31 4.39 4.72
CA LEU A 62 8.20 5.36 5.82
C LEU A 62 7.11 4.89 6.78
N PRO A 63 7.45 4.45 8.01
CA PRO A 63 6.45 4.15 9.00
C PRO A 63 5.61 5.41 9.22
N THR A 64 4.32 5.29 8.93
CA THR A 64 3.33 6.35 9.19
C THR A 64 3.10 6.41 10.70
N LEU A 65 4.08 6.91 11.44
CA LEU A 65 3.94 7.33 12.84
C LEU A 65 3.33 8.74 12.93
N ALA A 66 2.80 9.27 11.82
CA ALA A 66 2.23 10.61 11.72
C ALA A 66 0.68 10.65 11.74
N THR A 67 0.00 9.57 12.12
CA THR A 67 -1.47 9.53 12.23
C THR A 67 -1.98 9.58 13.68
N ALA A 68 -1.27 10.28 14.57
CA ALA A 68 -1.76 10.56 15.92
C ALA A 68 -1.39 11.95 16.44
N LEU A 69 -1.22 12.93 15.54
CA LEU A 69 -1.38 14.32 15.94
C LEU A 69 -2.82 14.73 15.63
N PRO A 70 -3.64 15.10 16.64
CA PRO A 70 -4.94 15.67 16.38
C PRO A 70 -4.73 16.91 15.50
N SER A 71 -5.40 16.92 14.35
CA SER A 71 -5.51 18.09 13.49
C SER A 71 -5.94 19.26 14.35
N ALA A 72 -5.01 20.17 14.65
CA ALA A 72 -5.34 21.40 15.34
C ALA A 72 -6.44 22.09 14.51
N PRO A 73 -7.52 22.59 15.14
CA PRO A 73 -8.58 23.27 14.43
C PRO A 73 -7.96 24.45 13.69
N ARG A 74 -7.96 24.37 12.35
CA ARG A 74 -7.65 25.53 11.51
C ARG A 74 -8.73 26.57 11.80
N LEU A 75 -8.38 27.55 12.63
CA LEU A 75 -9.05 28.84 12.69
C LEU A 75 -9.03 29.42 11.28
N THR A 76 -10.09 29.14 10.53
CA THR A 76 -10.40 29.84 9.30
C THR A 76 -10.89 31.21 9.72
N LEU A 77 -9.98 32.19 9.70
CA LEU A 77 -10.34 33.60 9.73
C LEU A 77 -11.08 33.88 8.41
N HIS A 78 -12.40 33.64 8.42
CA HIS A 78 -13.30 33.99 7.35
C HIS A 78 -13.49 35.51 7.39
N THR A 79 -12.54 36.24 6.80
CA THR A 79 -12.72 37.67 6.55
C THR A 79 -13.56 37.78 5.28
N GLN A 80 -14.87 37.93 5.45
CA GLN A 80 -15.73 38.43 4.37
C GLN A 80 -15.43 39.92 4.17
N PRO A 81 -15.02 40.37 2.99
CA PRO A 81 -15.27 41.75 2.60
C PRO A 81 -16.71 41.84 2.07
N ASP A 82 -17.51 42.56 2.84
CA ASP A 82 -18.78 43.10 2.41
C ASP A 82 -18.51 44.16 1.32
N VAL A 83 -18.95 43.91 0.08
CA VAL A 83 -18.93 44.90 -1.00
C VAL A 83 -20.22 44.77 -1.81
N MET A 84 -21.24 45.50 -1.36
CA MET A 84 -22.28 46.00 -2.26
C MET A 84 -21.74 47.25 -2.95
N THR A 85 -21.49 47.20 -4.26
CA THR A 85 -21.49 48.41 -5.09
C THR A 85 -21.92 48.04 -6.51
N GLU A 86 -23.17 48.37 -6.83
CA GLU A 86 -23.66 48.45 -8.20
C GLU A 86 -22.88 49.54 -8.95
N GLN A 87 -22.38 49.23 -10.15
CA GLN A 87 -21.84 50.24 -11.05
C GLN A 87 -22.28 49.94 -12.49
N PRO A 88 -23.23 50.71 -13.05
CA PRO A 88 -23.55 50.70 -14.46
C PRO A 88 -22.66 51.73 -15.19
N GLY A 89 -22.13 51.37 -16.36
CA GLY A 89 -21.49 52.34 -17.26
C GLY A 89 -20.17 51.86 -17.81
N GLY A 90 -20.18 51.50 -19.09
CA GLY A 90 -19.04 50.96 -19.82
C GLY A 90 -17.92 51.96 -20.05
N ALA A 91 -16.69 51.47 -19.95
CA ALA A 91 -15.52 52.00 -20.62
C ALA A 91 -14.65 50.83 -21.09
N PRO A 92 -14.02 50.93 -22.29
CA PRO A 92 -13.20 49.86 -22.83
C PRO A 92 -12.00 49.58 -21.92
N ARG A 93 -11.86 48.33 -21.47
CA ARG A 93 -10.78 47.89 -20.58
C ARG A 93 -9.42 48.06 -21.27
N PRO A 94 -8.42 48.68 -20.62
CA PRO A 94 -7.07 48.74 -21.16
C PRO A 94 -6.50 47.32 -21.27
N VAL A 95 -5.83 47.05 -22.39
CA VAL A 95 -5.17 45.77 -22.67
C VAL A 95 -3.98 45.61 -21.72
N VAL A 96 -4.22 45.06 -20.54
CA VAL A 96 -3.17 44.83 -19.54
C VAL A 96 -2.22 43.77 -20.10
N LYS A 97 -0.99 44.20 -20.38
CA LYS A 97 0.14 43.37 -20.83
C LYS A 97 0.22 42.12 -19.93
N ALA A 98 -0.07 40.94 -20.48
CA ALA A 98 -0.17 39.70 -19.71
C ALA A 98 1.10 39.49 -18.88
N ALA A 99 0.96 39.50 -17.56
CA ALA A 99 2.06 39.21 -16.66
C ALA A 99 2.63 37.82 -16.98
N PRO A 100 3.96 37.63 -16.95
CA PRO A 100 4.56 36.35 -17.26
C PRO A 100 3.96 35.28 -16.33
N VAL A 101 3.39 34.24 -16.93
CA VAL A 101 2.84 33.09 -16.22
C VAL A 101 3.97 32.49 -15.39
N ARG A 102 3.95 32.74 -14.07
CA ARG A 102 4.88 32.11 -13.13
C ARG A 102 4.64 30.61 -13.20
N ARG A 103 5.58 29.88 -13.82
CA ARG A 103 5.57 28.42 -13.79
C ARG A 103 5.45 27.99 -12.33
N PRO A 104 4.51 27.10 -11.99
CA PRO A 104 4.32 26.70 -10.61
C PRO A 104 5.65 26.15 -10.09
N ALA A 105 6.14 26.72 -8.98
CA ALA A 105 7.31 26.23 -8.30
C ALA A 105 7.18 24.72 -8.12
N ARG A 106 8.24 23.97 -8.43
CA ARG A 106 8.30 22.51 -8.35
C ARG A 106 7.57 22.07 -7.07
N SER A 107 6.56 21.20 -7.22
CA SER A 107 5.64 20.83 -6.13
C SER A 107 6.40 20.56 -4.83
N ALA A 108 6.05 21.28 -3.75
CA ALA A 108 6.67 21.12 -2.43
C ALA A 108 6.67 19.65 -1.95
N LYS A 109 5.68 18.87 -2.41
CA LYS A 109 5.62 17.42 -2.19
C LYS A 109 6.78 16.66 -2.84
N VAL A 110 7.15 17.02 -4.07
CA VAL A 110 8.29 16.40 -4.77
C VAL A 110 9.61 16.78 -4.11
N ALA A 111 9.73 18.02 -3.61
CA ALA A 111 10.89 18.44 -2.82
C ALA A 111 11.00 17.63 -1.51
N ALA A 112 9.90 17.48 -0.78
CA ALA A 112 9.85 16.67 0.45
C ALA A 112 10.20 15.19 0.21
N ILE A 113 9.75 14.58 -0.90
CA ILE A 113 10.11 13.20 -1.28
C ILE A 113 11.61 13.08 -1.56
N ARG A 114 12.21 14.08 -2.21
CA ARG A 114 13.65 14.11 -2.49
C ARG A 114 14.47 14.30 -1.22
N GLU A 115 13.99 15.10 -0.27
CA GLU A 115 14.62 15.30 1.05
C GLU A 115 14.39 14.14 2.03
N SER A 116 13.32 13.34 1.86
CA SER A 116 13.04 12.18 2.70
C SER A 116 13.82 10.93 2.27
N GLY A 117 14.15 10.82 0.98
CA GLY A 117 14.90 9.70 0.40
C GLY A 117 16.22 9.32 1.08
N PRO A 118 17.02 10.24 1.66
CA PRO A 118 18.25 9.90 2.38
C PRO A 118 18.10 9.70 3.89
N LYS A 119 16.88 9.78 4.46
CA LYS A 119 16.73 9.63 5.92
C LYS A 119 17.02 8.21 6.41
N TRP A 120 16.52 7.18 5.70
CA TRP A 120 16.73 5.77 6.07
C TRP A 120 18.19 5.35 5.98
N LEU A 121 19.02 6.02 5.15
CA LEU A 121 20.46 5.78 5.11
C LEU A 121 21.16 6.08 6.44
N ARG A 122 20.52 6.85 7.33
CA ARG A 122 21.02 7.14 8.69
C ARG A 122 20.61 6.08 9.71
N ASP A 123 19.64 5.23 9.39
CA ASP A 123 19.22 4.16 10.28
C ASP A 123 20.35 3.16 10.44
N ARG A 124 20.41 2.49 11.61
CA ARG A 124 21.48 1.54 11.92
C ARG A 124 21.04 0.12 11.66
N LEU A 125 21.92 -0.66 11.05
CA LEU A 125 21.75 -2.07 10.74
C LEU A 125 22.83 -2.88 11.46
N ASN A 126 22.44 -4.02 12.04
CA ASN A 126 23.39 -4.96 12.64
C ASN A 126 24.04 -5.77 11.51
N THR A 127 25.35 -5.69 11.39
CA THR A 127 26.12 -6.32 10.30
C THR A 127 26.82 -7.61 10.73
N GLY A 128 26.81 -7.94 12.03
CA GLY A 128 27.20 -9.22 12.59
C GLY A 128 28.63 -9.72 12.31
N ALA A 129 29.51 -8.92 11.71
CA ALA A 129 30.93 -9.22 11.65
C ALA A 129 31.55 -9.27 13.05
N GLU A 130 31.02 -8.46 13.97
CA GLU A 130 31.26 -8.55 15.40
C GLU A 130 29.94 -8.57 16.18
N PRO A 131 29.90 -9.12 17.40
CA PRO A 131 28.66 -9.31 18.19
C PRO A 131 27.85 -8.04 18.48
N ARG A 132 28.37 -6.85 18.18
CA ARG A 132 27.72 -5.55 18.45
C ARG A 132 28.01 -4.50 17.38
N GLU A 133 28.39 -4.90 16.17
CA GLU A 133 28.64 -3.93 15.11
C GLU A 133 27.33 -3.41 14.51
N TRP A 134 27.05 -2.13 14.71
CA TRP A 134 25.91 -1.41 14.16
C TRP A 134 26.40 -0.31 13.23
N LYS A 135 26.33 -0.55 11.91
CA LYS A 135 26.67 0.43 10.87
C LYS A 135 25.43 1.21 10.46
N ARG A 136 25.59 2.44 9.96
CA ARG A 136 24.48 3.12 9.28
C ARG A 136 24.28 2.46 7.92
N ILE A 137 23.05 2.43 7.42
CA ILE A 137 22.75 1.77 6.15
C ILE A 137 23.54 2.40 4.98
N GLY A 138 23.79 3.71 5.01
CA GLY A 138 24.64 4.39 4.02
C GLY A 138 26.11 3.96 4.04
N ASP A 139 26.58 3.37 5.14
CA ASP A 139 27.95 2.89 5.33
C ASP A 139 28.07 1.36 5.15
N CYS A 140 26.97 0.66 4.86
CA CYS A 140 26.98 -0.78 4.67
C CYS A 140 27.55 -1.18 3.30
N THR A 141 28.40 -2.20 3.30
CA THR A 141 28.86 -2.89 2.09
C THR A 141 27.82 -3.88 1.57
N PHE A 142 28.04 -4.43 0.37
CA PHE A 142 27.19 -5.51 -0.16
C PHE A 142 27.11 -6.71 0.79
N THR A 143 28.25 -7.12 1.37
CA THR A 143 28.31 -8.26 2.30
C THR A 143 27.50 -8.00 3.57
N ASP A 144 27.59 -6.77 4.12
CA ASP A 144 26.81 -6.36 5.29
C ASP A 144 25.29 -6.47 5.03
N LEU A 145 24.84 -6.01 3.85
CA LEU A 145 23.43 -6.06 3.46
C LEU A 145 22.95 -7.50 3.23
N MET A 146 23.78 -8.35 2.61
CA MET A 146 23.46 -9.77 2.40
C MET A 146 23.34 -10.53 3.72
N PHE A 147 24.21 -10.25 4.68
CA PHE A 147 24.15 -10.82 6.02
C PHE A 147 22.87 -10.40 6.75
N ALA A 148 22.57 -9.10 6.76
CA ALA A 148 21.34 -8.59 7.38
C ALA A 148 20.08 -9.18 6.72
N ALA A 149 20.08 -9.35 5.40
CA ALA A 149 18.99 -10.00 4.68
C ALA A 149 18.82 -11.46 5.10
N ALA A 150 19.90 -12.23 5.26
CA ALA A 150 19.85 -13.60 5.77
C ALA A 150 19.27 -13.65 7.19
N GLN A 151 19.75 -12.79 8.11
CA GLN A 151 19.19 -12.71 9.47
C GLN A 151 17.70 -12.39 9.48
N ARG A 152 17.24 -11.49 8.59
CA ARG A 152 15.81 -11.15 8.48
C ARG A 152 15.00 -12.33 7.96
N ARG A 153 15.54 -13.13 7.03
CA ARG A 153 14.90 -14.38 6.57
C ARG A 153 14.82 -15.40 7.70
N ASP A 154 15.87 -15.58 8.48
CA ASP A 154 15.85 -16.48 9.64
C ASP A 154 14.82 -16.04 10.68
N GLN A 155 14.78 -14.73 10.97
CA GLN A 155 13.78 -14.17 11.88
C GLN A 155 12.36 -14.35 11.35
N ALA A 156 12.15 -14.15 10.03
CA ALA A 156 10.88 -14.39 9.38
C ALA A 156 10.47 -15.86 9.49
N ALA A 157 11.37 -16.81 9.19
CA ALA A 157 11.14 -18.24 9.32
C ALA A 157 10.74 -18.64 10.75
N ARG A 158 11.44 -18.12 11.77
CA ARG A 158 11.09 -18.34 13.19
C ARG A 158 9.70 -17.79 13.54
N THR A 159 9.37 -16.62 12.99
CA THR A 159 8.08 -15.97 13.22
C THR A 159 6.95 -16.73 12.55
N SER A 160 7.15 -17.22 11.31
CA SER A 160 6.20 -18.07 10.60
C SER A 160 5.97 -19.39 11.35
N ALA A 161 7.03 -20.07 11.77
CA ALA A 161 6.92 -21.30 12.57
C ALA A 161 6.19 -21.05 13.91
N ALA A 162 6.34 -19.86 14.51
CA ALA A 162 5.57 -19.49 15.69
C ALA A 162 4.08 -19.28 15.39
N ALA A 163 3.75 -18.68 14.24
CA ALA A 163 2.36 -18.52 13.80
C ALA A 163 1.69 -19.88 13.54
N GLU A 164 2.36 -20.79 12.84
CA GLU A 164 1.87 -22.16 12.59
C GLU A 164 1.57 -22.91 13.90
N ARG A 165 2.43 -22.77 14.91
CA ARG A 165 2.17 -23.35 16.25
C ARG A 165 0.93 -22.76 16.90
N LEU A 166 0.70 -21.45 16.77
CA LEU A 166 -0.51 -20.82 17.32
C LEU A 166 -1.77 -21.28 16.59
N GLU A 167 -1.69 -21.50 15.28
CA GLU A 167 -2.80 -22.06 14.49
C GLU A 167 -3.12 -23.49 14.91
N GLN A 168 -2.10 -24.35 15.07
CA GLN A 168 -2.27 -25.72 15.59
C GLN A 168 -2.91 -25.72 16.99
N LEU A 169 -2.48 -24.80 17.86
CA LEU A 169 -3.04 -24.67 19.20
C LEU A 169 -4.50 -24.20 19.19
N ALA A 170 -4.83 -23.25 18.31
CA ALA A 170 -6.21 -22.79 18.12
C ALA A 170 -7.12 -23.92 17.62
N GLU A 171 -6.61 -24.76 16.70
CA GLU A 171 -7.34 -25.92 16.21
C GLU A 171 -7.63 -26.93 17.34
N LEU A 172 -6.67 -27.18 18.23
CA LEU A 172 -6.87 -28.07 19.38
C LEU A 172 -7.89 -27.54 20.39
N VAL A 173 -7.84 -26.24 20.69
CA VAL A 173 -8.84 -25.55 21.53
C VAL A 173 -10.24 -25.75 20.96
N ARG A 174 -10.38 -25.52 19.64
CA ARG A 174 -11.64 -25.72 18.91
C ARG A 174 -12.11 -27.17 18.96
N ALA A 175 -11.22 -28.13 18.70
CA ALA A 175 -11.54 -29.56 18.67
C ALA A 175 -12.02 -30.09 20.02
N HIS A 176 -11.52 -29.54 21.14
CA HIS A 176 -11.93 -29.95 22.49
C HIS A 176 -13.10 -29.14 23.04
N GLY A 177 -13.59 -28.13 22.32
CA GLY A 177 -14.70 -27.29 22.76
C GLY A 177 -14.40 -26.45 24.01
N VAL A 178 -13.12 -26.15 24.27
CA VAL A 178 -12.71 -25.30 25.40
C VAL A 178 -12.53 -23.86 24.93
N GLU A 179 -12.70 -22.88 25.83
CA GLU A 179 -12.55 -21.45 25.48
C GLU A 179 -11.10 -20.98 25.59
N ARG A 180 -10.29 -21.60 26.46
CA ARG A 180 -8.91 -21.17 26.74
C ARG A 180 -7.94 -22.33 26.62
N VAL A 181 -6.74 -22.04 26.13
CA VAL A 181 -5.64 -23.02 25.97
C VAL A 181 -5.33 -23.76 27.28
N ARG A 182 -5.36 -23.06 28.43
CA ARG A 182 -5.04 -23.65 29.74
C ARG A 182 -6.04 -24.72 30.19
N ASP A 183 -7.22 -24.76 29.57
CA ASP A 183 -8.27 -25.72 29.88
C ASP A 183 -8.11 -27.01 29.04
N LEU A 184 -7.13 -27.07 28.13
CA LEU A 184 -6.79 -28.28 27.38
C LEU A 184 -6.14 -29.34 28.29
N PRO A 185 -6.40 -30.64 28.07
CA PRO A 185 -5.72 -31.70 28.78
C PRO A 185 -4.19 -31.63 28.61
N ALA A 186 -3.44 -31.90 29.68
CA ALA A 186 -1.97 -31.86 29.66
C ALA A 186 -1.35 -32.83 28.62
N SER A 187 -2.02 -33.95 28.36
CA SER A 187 -1.62 -34.92 27.32
C SER A 187 -1.67 -34.33 25.91
N VAL A 188 -2.59 -33.41 25.63
CA VAL A 188 -2.75 -32.74 24.34
C VAL A 188 -1.71 -31.63 24.18
N LEU A 189 -1.47 -30.85 25.24
CA LEU A 189 -0.43 -29.80 25.23
C LEU A 189 0.98 -30.37 25.01
N ALA A 190 1.26 -31.57 25.54
CA ALA A 190 2.54 -32.24 25.34
C ALA A 190 2.83 -32.55 23.85
N GLN A 191 1.80 -32.78 23.03
CA GLN A 191 1.96 -33.08 21.60
C GLN A 191 2.45 -31.87 20.79
N VAL A 192 1.98 -30.66 21.13
CA VAL A 192 2.40 -29.41 20.45
C VAL A 192 3.77 -28.93 20.94
N GLY A 193 4.05 -29.10 22.23
CA GLY A 193 5.32 -28.67 22.84
C GLY A 193 6.53 -29.51 22.40
N GLY A 194 6.33 -30.79 22.09
CA GLY A 194 7.42 -31.71 21.74
C GLY A 194 8.02 -31.52 20.35
N ALA A 195 7.34 -30.84 19.42
CA ALA A 195 7.81 -30.65 18.05
C ALA A 195 8.89 -29.56 17.90
N ALA A 196 9.30 -28.90 18.99
CA ALA A 196 10.18 -27.72 18.98
C ALA A 196 11.48 -27.86 19.80
N ALA A 197 11.76 -29.06 20.35
CA ALA A 197 13.02 -29.38 21.03
C ALA A 197 13.95 -30.16 20.08
#